data_AF-A0A1X2ITA4-F1
#
_entry.id   AF-A0A1X2ITA4-F1
#
_cell.length_a   1.000
_cell.length_b   1.000
_cell.length_c   1.000
_cell.angle_alpha   90.00
_cell.angle_beta   90.00
_cell.angle_gamma   90.00
#
_symmetry.space_group_name_H-M   'P 1'
#
loop_
_entity.id
_entity.type
_entity.pdbx_description
1 polymer ?
#
loop_
_entity_poly.entity_id
_entity_poly.type
_entity_poly.pdbx_seq_one_letter_code
_entity_poly.pdbx_strand_id
1 'polypeptide(L)'
;MSSTSKDSGYEIAHLFSVNRDQETERFKPFASQKNRKLLWHGSQLGNFMGILNQGLRSKPAAAYDSGSLYGNGIYFADMFCKSVDFATNIYGSSNPAYGLLLLCEVALDKECPSTPSNCYRYQNEKEEKGYTSIKGLGKEGPNLSNALYDTDGVIKKNTVKWW
;
A
#
# COMPACT_ATOMS: atom_id res chain seq x y z
N MET A 1 -9.50 12.96 -13.30
CA MET A 1 -9.44 11.69 -12.54
C MET A 1 -10.19 11.88 -11.23
N SER A 2 -11.16 11.05 -10.87
CA SER A 2 -11.76 11.11 -9.52
C SER A 2 -10.78 10.47 -8.53
N SER A 3 -10.07 11.31 -7.79
CA SER A 3 -9.04 10.90 -6.83
C SER A 3 -9.65 10.09 -5.68
N THR A 4 -8.88 9.16 -5.09
CA THR A 4 -9.22 8.50 -3.81
C THR A 4 -8.90 9.39 -2.62
N SER A 5 -8.93 10.69 -2.84
CA SER A 5 -8.66 11.74 -1.89
C SER A 5 -9.66 12.85 -2.16
N LYS A 6 -10.28 13.36 -1.09
CA LYS A 6 -11.07 14.58 -1.14
C LYS A 6 -10.06 15.73 -1.31
N ASP A 7 -9.94 16.21 -2.54
CA ASP A 7 -9.30 17.48 -2.91
C ASP A 7 -7.94 17.76 -2.25
N SER A 8 -6.88 17.12 -2.74
CA SER A 8 -5.57 17.16 -2.10
C SER A 8 -4.56 18.12 -2.71
N GLY A 9 -4.92 18.84 -3.77
CA GLY A 9 -4.01 19.78 -4.44
C GLY A 9 -2.78 19.13 -5.06
N TYR A 10 -2.76 17.80 -5.23
CA TYR A 10 -1.66 17.08 -5.87
C TYR A 10 -1.99 16.74 -7.33
N GLU A 11 -0.97 16.80 -8.16
CA GLU A 11 -1.03 16.49 -9.59
C GLU A 11 -0.04 15.35 -9.91
N ILE A 12 -0.42 14.46 -10.83
CA ILE A 12 0.50 13.43 -11.32
C ILE A 12 1.41 14.08 -12.37
N ALA A 13 2.64 14.40 -11.98
CA ALA A 13 3.64 14.91 -12.90
C ALA A 13 4.17 13.81 -13.85
N HIS A 14 4.44 12.62 -13.30
CA HIS A 14 5.04 11.50 -14.04
C HIS A 14 4.46 10.16 -13.59
N LEU A 15 4.43 9.20 -14.52
CA LEU A 15 4.07 7.82 -14.26
C LEU A 15 5.13 6.91 -14.88
N PHE A 16 5.73 6.06 -14.06
CA PHE A 16 6.77 5.12 -14.48
C PHE A 16 6.31 3.70 -14.26
N SER A 17 6.59 2.82 -15.22
CA SER A 17 6.53 1.38 -14.99
C SER A 17 7.82 0.94 -14.32
N VAL A 18 7.71 0.20 -13.23
CA VAL A 18 8.85 -0.35 -12.49
C VAL A 18 8.81 -1.86 -12.64
N ASN A 19 9.87 -2.44 -13.16
CA ASN A 19 10.11 -3.88 -13.20
C ASN A 19 11.46 -4.14 -12.55
N ARG A 20 11.45 -4.79 -11.39
CA ARG A 20 12.65 -5.11 -10.64
C ARG A 20 13.10 -6.53 -10.96
N ASP A 21 14.40 -6.69 -11.14
CA ASP A 21 15.00 -7.99 -11.38
C ASP A 21 14.59 -9.00 -10.29
N GLN A 22 14.20 -10.20 -10.75
CA GLN A 22 13.74 -11.32 -9.93
C GLN A 22 12.42 -11.11 -9.17
N GLU A 23 11.83 -9.91 -9.16
CA GLU A 23 10.60 -9.64 -8.41
C GLU A 23 9.42 -10.40 -9.00
N THR A 24 9.35 -10.51 -10.33
CA THR A 24 8.36 -11.36 -11.02
C THR A 24 8.44 -12.82 -10.61
N GLU A 25 9.64 -13.41 -10.60
CA GLU A 25 9.81 -14.82 -10.20
C GLU A 25 9.53 -15.03 -8.71
N ARG A 26 9.90 -14.06 -7.85
CA ARG A 26 9.57 -14.09 -6.42
C ARG A 26 8.08 -13.96 -6.15
N PHE A 27 7.35 -13.23 -7.00
CA PHE A 27 5.91 -13.02 -6.88
C PHE A 27 5.08 -14.18 -7.47
N LYS A 28 5.64 -14.92 -8.43
CA LYS A 28 4.99 -16.02 -9.14
C LYS A 28 4.23 -17.04 -8.26
N PRO A 29 4.72 -17.47 -7.08
CA PRO A 29 3.96 -18.36 -6.20
C PRO A 29 2.63 -17.78 -5.70
N PHE A 30 2.50 -16.45 -5.70
CA PHE A 30 1.33 -15.72 -5.23
C PHE A 30 0.41 -15.25 -6.36
N ALA A 31 0.85 -15.37 -7.63
CA ALA A 31 0.11 -14.88 -8.79
C ALA A 31 -1.25 -15.56 -9.01
N SER A 32 -1.47 -16.75 -8.46
CA SER A 32 -2.75 -17.47 -8.52
C SER A 32 -3.68 -17.17 -7.33
N GLN A 33 -3.23 -16.40 -6.34
CA GLN A 33 -4.07 -16.04 -5.19
C GLN A 33 -5.24 -15.17 -5.64
N LYS A 34 -6.45 -15.42 -5.13
CA LYS A 34 -7.64 -14.68 -5.60
C LYS A 34 -7.69 -13.24 -5.09
N ASN A 35 -7.22 -12.99 -3.88
CA ASN A 35 -7.28 -11.66 -3.26
C ASN A 35 -5.95 -10.92 -3.48
N ARG A 36 -5.80 -10.34 -4.67
CA ARG A 36 -4.70 -9.44 -5.01
C ARG A 36 -5.23 -8.04 -5.29
N LYS A 37 -4.53 -7.02 -4.81
CA LYS A 37 -4.96 -5.62 -4.95
C LYS A 37 -3.79 -4.75 -5.40
N LEU A 38 -4.12 -3.74 -6.19
CA LEU A 38 -3.19 -2.67 -6.50
C LEU A 38 -3.30 -1.58 -5.42
N LEU A 39 -2.27 -1.42 -4.59
CA LEU A 39 -2.29 -0.57 -3.41
C LEU A 39 -1.14 0.44 -3.39
N TRP A 40 -1.38 1.59 -2.77
CA TRP A 40 -0.42 2.67 -2.62
C TRP A 40 0.58 2.37 -1.50
N HIS A 41 1.84 2.71 -1.74
CA HIS A 41 2.88 2.78 -0.73
C HIS A 41 3.62 4.12 -0.85
N GLY A 42 3.60 4.91 0.21
CA GLY A 42 4.36 6.16 0.28
C GLY A 42 5.60 5.98 1.14
N SER A 43 6.69 6.63 0.77
CA SER A 43 7.93 6.66 1.54
C SER A 43 8.66 7.97 1.27
N GLN A 44 9.56 8.35 2.17
CA GLN A 44 10.40 9.52 1.96
C GLN A 44 11.26 9.33 0.70
N LEU A 45 11.49 10.43 -0.04
CA LEU A 45 12.24 10.42 -1.30
C LEU A 45 13.61 9.73 -1.18
N GLY A 46 14.33 9.95 -0.07
CA GLY A 46 15.63 9.34 0.19
C GLY A 46 15.62 7.80 0.25
N ASN A 47 14.46 7.18 0.50
CA ASN A 47 14.34 5.72 0.58
C ASN A 47 14.18 5.07 -0.80
N PHE A 48 13.79 5.82 -1.83
CA PHE A 48 13.41 5.23 -3.13
C PHE A 48 14.57 4.52 -3.82
N MET A 49 15.80 5.02 -3.74
CA MET A 49 16.96 4.31 -4.32
C MET A 49 17.19 2.96 -3.63
N GLY A 50 16.99 2.90 -2.31
CA GLY A 50 17.07 1.64 -1.57
C GLY A 50 15.95 0.67 -1.94
N ILE A 51 14.71 1.18 -2.05
CA ILE A 51 13.54 0.39 -2.45
C ILE A 51 13.69 -0.12 -3.89
N LEU A 52 14.13 0.71 -4.82
CA LEU A 52 14.33 0.34 -6.23
C LEU A 52 15.51 -0.61 -6.44
N ASN A 53 16.45 -0.69 -5.50
CA ASN A 53 17.56 -1.64 -5.54
C ASN A 53 17.20 -2.97 -4.84
N GLN A 54 16.62 -2.92 -3.64
CA GLN A 54 16.44 -4.09 -2.76
C GLN A 54 14.98 -4.55 -2.59
N GLY A 55 14.03 -3.77 -3.07
CA GLY A 55 12.60 -3.99 -2.89
C GLY A 55 12.10 -3.41 -1.56
N LEU A 56 10.79 -3.47 -1.36
CA LEU A 56 10.17 -3.10 -0.09
C LEU A 56 10.58 -4.11 0.99
N ARG A 57 11.06 -3.60 2.12
CA ARG A 57 11.51 -4.41 3.26
C ARG A 57 10.78 -3.95 4.51
N SER A 58 10.45 -4.89 5.38
CA SER A 58 10.10 -4.54 6.76
C SER A 58 11.30 -3.83 7.40
N LYS A 59 11.00 -2.94 8.34
CA LYS A 59 12.06 -2.28 9.10
C LYS A 59 13.01 -3.29 9.75
N PRO A 60 14.31 -2.96 9.89
CA PRO A 60 15.24 -3.75 10.67
C PRO A 60 14.78 -3.90 12.12
N ALA A 61 15.04 -5.04 12.74
CA ALA A 61 14.67 -5.31 14.14
C ALA A 61 15.28 -4.33 15.15
N ALA A 62 16.38 -3.66 14.78
CA ALA A 62 17.08 -2.67 15.60
C ALA A 62 16.49 -1.24 15.51
N ALA A 63 15.51 -1.00 14.63
CA ALA A 63 14.89 0.32 14.47
C ALA A 63 13.80 0.55 15.54
N TYR A 64 13.69 1.78 16.05
CA TYR A 64 12.70 2.15 17.06
C TYR A 64 11.25 1.80 16.65
N ASP A 65 10.46 1.31 17.61
CA ASP A 65 9.05 0.94 17.45
C ASP A 65 8.09 2.15 17.50
N SER A 66 8.38 3.22 16.77
CA SER A 66 7.43 4.34 16.65
C SER A 66 6.55 4.20 15.41
N GLY A 67 5.24 4.34 15.59
CA GLY A 67 4.28 4.57 14.50
C GLY A 67 3.72 3.36 13.73
N SER A 68 4.04 2.12 14.11
CA SER A 68 3.53 0.91 13.43
C SER A 68 2.37 0.26 14.20
N LEU A 69 1.14 0.46 13.75
CA LEU A 69 -0.08 -0.05 14.43
C LEU A 69 -0.17 -1.58 14.49
N TYR A 70 0.41 -2.29 13.51
CA TYR A 70 0.30 -3.74 13.36
C TYR A 70 1.69 -4.41 13.30
N GLY A 71 2.65 -3.85 14.06
CA GLY A 71 4.00 -4.40 14.18
C GLY A 71 4.83 -4.30 12.90
N ASN A 72 5.82 -5.18 12.78
CA ASN A 72 6.81 -5.17 11.70
C ASN A 72 6.20 -5.74 10.41
N GLY A 73 6.18 -4.94 9.36
CA GLY A 73 5.65 -5.34 8.06
C GLY A 73 5.79 -4.25 7.01
N ILE A 74 5.28 -4.55 5.82
CA ILE A 74 5.18 -3.58 4.73
C ILE A 74 3.73 -3.08 4.71
N TYR A 75 3.56 -1.76 4.80
CA TYR A 75 2.27 -1.13 4.92
C TYR A 75 1.82 -0.56 3.57
N PHE A 76 0.56 -0.80 3.23
CA PHE A 76 -0.07 -0.31 2.01
C PHE A 76 -1.40 0.37 2.33
N ALA A 77 -1.89 1.22 1.43
CA ALA A 77 -3.19 1.86 1.53
C ALA A 77 -3.97 1.76 0.22
N ASP A 78 -5.29 1.65 0.32
CA ASP A 78 -6.22 1.68 -0.81
C ASP A 78 -6.65 3.12 -1.20
N MET A 79 -6.26 4.10 -0.38
CA MET A 79 -6.52 5.52 -0.53
C MET A 79 -5.21 6.30 -0.68
N PHE A 80 -5.14 7.16 -1.70
CA PHE A 80 -3.95 7.95 -2.04
C PHE A 80 -3.52 8.87 -0.89
N CYS A 81 -4.49 9.56 -0.26
CA CYS A 81 -4.22 10.50 0.83
C CYS A 81 -3.48 9.88 2.01
N LYS A 82 -3.73 8.59 2.31
CA LYS A 82 -3.05 7.92 3.41
C LYS A 82 -1.58 7.64 3.11
N SER A 83 -1.24 7.41 1.84
CA SER A 83 0.14 7.15 1.43
C SER A 83 0.92 8.43 1.15
N VAL A 84 0.28 9.50 0.64
CA VAL A 84 0.98 10.76 0.32
C VAL A 84 1.59 11.39 1.57
N ASP A 85 0.94 11.29 2.74
CA ASP A 85 1.48 11.77 4.01
C ASP A 85 2.86 11.17 4.33
N PHE A 86 3.11 9.91 3.96
CA PHE A 86 4.42 9.28 4.16
C PHE A 86 5.46 9.69 3.10
N ALA A 87 5.02 10.22 1.96
CA ALA A 87 5.88 10.69 0.89
C ALA A 87 6.30 12.16 1.06
N THR A 88 5.44 12.99 1.65
CA THR A 88 5.63 14.44 1.73
C THR A 88 5.95 14.96 3.14
N ASN A 89 5.74 14.17 4.19
CA ASN A 89 6.11 14.55 5.55
C ASN A 89 7.63 14.42 5.77
N ILE A 90 8.32 15.55 5.63
CA ILE A 90 9.76 15.69 5.88
C ILE A 90 9.94 16.47 7.19
N TYR A 91 10.62 15.87 8.16
CA TYR A 91 11.00 16.58 9.39
C TYR A 91 11.83 17.82 9.04
N GLY A 92 11.28 19.02 9.29
CA GLY A 92 11.97 20.30 9.12
C GLY A 92 11.83 20.98 7.76
N SER A 93 11.00 20.46 6.85
CA SER A 93 10.68 21.12 5.58
C SER A 93 9.18 21.10 5.32
N SER A 94 8.59 22.28 5.12
CA SER A 94 7.21 22.42 4.68
C SER A 94 7.14 22.20 3.17
N ASN A 95 6.44 21.14 2.75
CA ASN A 95 6.05 20.83 1.37
C ASN A 95 7.20 20.67 0.36
N PRO A 96 7.72 19.43 0.18
CA PRO A 96 8.56 19.15 -0.98
C PRO A 96 7.78 19.38 -2.28
N ALA A 97 8.45 19.94 -3.30
CA ALA A 97 7.85 20.18 -4.62
C ALA A 97 7.40 18.88 -5.32
N TYR A 98 8.00 17.74 -4.96
CA TYR A 98 7.67 16.42 -5.49
C TYR A 98 7.63 15.38 -4.38
N GLY A 99 6.65 14.48 -4.46
CA GLY A 99 6.60 13.25 -3.68
C GLY A 99 6.59 12.04 -4.62
N LEU A 100 7.21 10.95 -4.19
CA LEU A 100 7.14 9.68 -4.91
C LEU A 100 6.25 8.70 -4.15
N LEU A 101 5.37 8.02 -4.87
CA LEU A 101 4.56 6.92 -4.38
C LEU A 101 4.75 5.72 -5.29
N LEU A 102 4.64 4.54 -4.70
CA LEU A 102 4.56 3.28 -5.43
C LEU A 102 3.12 2.80 -5.48
N LEU A 103 2.80 2.14 -6.57
CA LEU A 103 1.55 1.43 -6.75
C LEU A 103 1.91 -0.04 -6.99
N CYS A 104 1.68 -0.87 -5.97
CA CYS A 104 2.18 -2.24 -5.93
C CYS A 104 1.04 -3.24 -6.04
N GLU A 105 1.22 -4.31 -6.82
CA GLU A 105 0.37 -5.48 -6.71
C GLU A 105 0.72 -6.24 -5.42
N VAL A 106 -0.27 -6.40 -4.55
CA VAL A 106 -0.10 -7.02 -3.24
C VAL A 106 -1.01 -8.24 -3.15
N ALA A 107 -0.40 -9.39 -2.92
CA ALA A 107 -1.12 -10.63 -2.69
C ALA A 107 -1.50 -10.73 -1.20
N LEU A 108 -2.78 -10.53 -0.92
CA LEU A 108 -3.31 -10.42 0.45
C LEU A 108 -3.89 -11.73 0.94
N ASP A 109 -4.43 -12.55 0.02
CA ASP A 109 -5.07 -13.83 0.30
C ASP A 109 -6.08 -13.74 1.46
N LYS A 110 -5.84 -14.40 2.60
CA LYS A 110 -6.73 -14.35 3.76
C LYS A 110 -6.38 -13.17 4.69
N GLU A 111 -7.16 -12.09 4.59
CA GLU A 111 -7.01 -10.87 5.40
C GLU A 111 -7.59 -11.02 6.81
N CYS A 112 -6.81 -10.71 7.85
CA CYS A 112 -7.28 -10.57 9.23
C CYS A 112 -7.86 -9.16 9.45
N PRO A 113 -9.17 -9.00 9.66
CA PRO A 113 -9.74 -7.70 9.98
C PRO A 113 -9.28 -7.23 11.37
N SER A 114 -8.83 -5.99 11.49
CA SER A 114 -8.44 -5.41 12.78
C SER A 114 -8.74 -3.91 12.82
N THR A 115 -9.18 -3.42 13.98
CA THR A 115 -9.39 -2.01 14.29
C THR A 115 -8.25 -1.49 15.17
N PRO A 116 -8.07 -0.18 15.31
CA PRO A 116 -7.13 0.38 16.28
C PRO A 116 -7.39 -0.06 17.73
N SER A 117 -8.64 -0.41 18.07
CA SER A 117 -8.99 -0.90 19.41
C SER A 117 -8.57 -2.35 19.69
N ASN A 118 -8.32 -3.16 18.66
CA ASN A 118 -7.90 -4.56 18.81
C ASN A 118 -6.53 -4.84 18.16
N CYS A 119 -5.76 -3.80 17.88
CA CYS A 119 -4.46 -3.88 17.19
C CYS A 119 -3.36 -4.61 17.97
N TYR A 120 -3.63 -5.13 19.17
CA TYR A 120 -2.70 -6.01 19.90
C TYR A 120 -3.08 -7.49 19.81
N ARG A 121 -4.32 -7.80 19.39
CA ARG A 121 -4.85 -9.18 19.35
C ARG A 121 -4.68 -9.85 17.99
N TYR A 122 -4.29 -9.08 16.97
CA TYR A 122 -4.18 -9.60 15.60
C TYR A 122 -3.15 -10.72 15.47
N GLN A 123 -2.10 -10.78 16.30
CA GLN A 123 -1.05 -11.80 16.18
C GLN A 123 -1.60 -13.19 16.49
N ASN A 124 -2.25 -13.36 17.64
CA ASN A 124 -2.88 -14.62 18.02
C ASN A 124 -3.95 -15.03 17.00
N GLU A 125 -4.81 -14.09 16.58
CA GLU A 125 -5.84 -14.39 15.58
C GLU A 125 -5.27 -14.74 14.21
N LYS A 126 -4.14 -14.13 13.82
CA LYS A 126 -3.44 -14.42 12.56
C LYS A 126 -3.00 -15.87 12.51
N GLU A 127 -2.37 -16.35 13.57
CA GLU A 127 -1.86 -17.71 13.66
C GLU A 127 -2.99 -18.73 13.77
N GLU A 128 -3.91 -18.55 14.72
CA GLU A 128 -5.02 -19.49 14.98
C GLU A 128 -5.94 -19.69 13.78
N LYS A 129 -6.21 -18.61 13.03
CA LYS A 129 -7.14 -18.62 11.89
C LYS A 129 -6.43 -18.73 10.54
N GLY A 130 -5.10 -18.81 10.52
CA GLY A 130 -4.30 -18.91 9.30
C GLY A 130 -4.44 -17.71 8.36
N TYR A 131 -4.48 -16.48 8.91
CA TYR A 131 -4.45 -15.27 8.09
C TYR A 131 -3.04 -14.98 7.57
N THR A 132 -2.94 -14.52 6.32
CA THR A 132 -1.65 -14.21 5.67
C THR A 132 -1.34 -12.72 5.70
N SER A 133 -2.37 -11.87 5.75
CA SER A 133 -2.25 -10.41 5.81
C SER A 133 -3.16 -9.80 6.89
N ILE A 134 -2.92 -8.54 7.26
CA ILE A 134 -3.75 -7.77 8.21
C ILE A 134 -4.45 -6.65 7.46
N LYS A 135 -5.76 -6.51 7.66
CA LYS A 135 -6.59 -5.44 7.12
C LYS A 135 -7.05 -4.49 8.23
N GLY A 136 -6.39 -3.35 8.31
CA GLY A 136 -6.82 -2.25 9.17
C GLY A 136 -8.14 -1.66 8.70
N LEU A 137 -9.20 -1.81 9.51
CA LEU A 137 -10.53 -1.30 9.21
C LEU A 137 -10.61 0.20 9.54
N GLY A 138 -10.55 1.03 8.49
CA GLY A 138 -10.78 2.47 8.56
C GLY A 138 -12.27 2.82 8.60
N LYS A 139 -12.57 4.07 8.97
CA LYS A 139 -13.94 4.63 8.90
C LYS A 139 -14.40 4.89 7.47
N GLU A 140 -13.46 5.25 6.61
CA GLU A 140 -13.68 5.53 5.19
C GLU A 140 -12.82 4.58 4.35
N GLY A 141 -13.28 4.30 3.13
CA GLY A 141 -12.58 3.49 2.15
C GLY A 141 -13.18 3.71 0.75
N PRO A 142 -12.54 3.17 -0.30
CA PRO A 142 -13.06 3.29 -1.65
C PRO A 142 -14.36 2.50 -1.81
N ASN A 143 -15.30 3.03 -2.60
CA ASN A 143 -16.51 2.30 -2.96
C ASN A 143 -16.15 1.11 -3.85
N LEU A 144 -16.32 -0.10 -3.33
CA LEU A 144 -16.00 -1.35 -4.02
C LEU A 144 -16.89 -1.61 -5.25
N SER A 145 -18.08 -1.00 -5.32
CA SER A 145 -18.95 -1.09 -6.50
C SER A 145 -18.34 -0.45 -7.74
N ASN A 146 -17.38 0.47 -7.54
CA ASN A 146 -16.62 1.14 -8.61
C ASN A 146 -15.22 0.53 -8.78
N ALA A 147 -14.93 -0.61 -8.14
CA ALA A 147 -13.68 -1.31 -8.34
C ALA A 147 -13.63 -1.87 -9.76
N LEU A 148 -12.49 -1.67 -10.43
CA LEU A 148 -12.22 -2.34 -11.70
C LEU A 148 -11.31 -3.52 -11.43
N TYR A 149 -11.45 -4.54 -12.25
CA TYR A 149 -10.66 -5.75 -12.18
C TYR A 149 -9.91 -5.87 -13.49
N ASP A 150 -8.63 -6.25 -13.43
CA ASP A 150 -7.94 -6.70 -14.63
C ASP A 150 -8.31 -8.13 -15.00
N THR A 151 -7.73 -8.61 -16.10
CA THR A 151 -7.90 -9.98 -16.59
C THR A 151 -7.49 -11.04 -15.58
N ASP A 152 -6.66 -10.69 -14.60
CA ASP A 152 -6.10 -11.59 -13.60
C ASP A 152 -6.81 -11.45 -12.24
N GLY A 153 -7.90 -10.69 -12.18
CA GLY A 153 -8.72 -10.47 -10.99
C GLY A 153 -8.13 -9.46 -9.99
N VAL A 154 -7.04 -8.77 -10.34
CA VAL A 154 -6.46 -7.71 -9.51
C VAL A 154 -7.38 -6.50 -9.57
N ILE A 155 -7.73 -5.98 -8.40
CA ILE A 155 -8.45 -4.71 -8.33
C ILE A 155 -7.54 -3.60 -8.85
N LYS A 156 -7.72 -3.20 -10.12
CA LYS A 156 -7.10 -2.03 -10.75
C LYS A 156 -8.05 -0.84 -10.60
N LYS A 157 -7.55 0.37 -10.41
CA LYS A 157 -8.38 1.59 -10.49
C LYS A 157 -8.02 2.35 -11.76
N ASN A 158 -8.96 2.56 -12.68
CA ASN A 158 -9.10 3.83 -13.40
C ASN A 158 -10.43 4.06 -14.16
N THR A 159 -11.07 5.19 -13.83
CA THR A 159 -11.81 6.14 -14.68
C THR A 159 -13.00 5.64 -15.53
N VAL A 160 -14.19 6.07 -15.09
CA VAL A 160 -15.43 6.08 -15.88
C VAL A 160 -15.22 6.93 -17.14
N LYS A 161 -15.56 6.37 -18.31
CA LYS A 161 -15.74 7.12 -19.57
C LYS A 161 -16.89 8.11 -19.40
N TRP A 162 -16.65 9.38 -19.73
CA TRP A 162 -17.73 10.35 -19.94
C TRP A 162 -17.91 10.59 -21.44
N TRP A 163 -19.16 10.77 -21.83
CA TRP A 163 -19.56 11.79 -22.80
C TRP A 163 -19.68 13.12 -22.07
#